data_AF-A0A6B3EVU7-F1
#
_entry.id   AF-A0A6B3EVU7-F1
#
_cell.length_a   1.000
_cell.length_b   1.000
_cell.length_c   1.000
_cell.angle_alpha   90.00
_cell.angle_beta   90.00
_cell.angle_gamma   90.00
#
_symmetry.space_group_name_H-M   'P 1'
#
loop_
_entity.id
_entity.type
_entity.pdbx_description
1 polymer ?
#
loop_
_entity_poly.entity_id
_entity_poly.type
_entity_poly.pdbx_seq_one_letter_code
_entity_poly.pdbx_strand_id
1 'polypeptide(L)'
;DAGNGMGGHTVPTVLAGLPLDLVPMYFELDGTFPNHEANPLDPANLVDLQDRVRAEHADLGLAFDGDADRCFVVDECGEPVPPSAITALVAARELARNGGEGTVIHNLITSWSVPEVVREHGGTPVRT
;
A
#
# COMPACT_ATOMS: atom_id res chain seq x y z
N ASP A 1 9.52 1.05 -3.34
CA ASP A 1 9.78 2.34 -3.97
C ASP A 1 9.46 3.46 -3.00
N ALA A 2 10.46 4.24 -2.61
CA ALA A 2 10.28 5.40 -1.75
C ALA A 2 10.23 6.74 -2.51
N GLY A 3 10.43 6.74 -3.84
CA GLY A 3 10.41 7.95 -4.67
C GLY A 3 11.29 9.08 -4.15
N ASN A 4 12.43 8.78 -3.51
CA ASN A 4 13.32 9.75 -2.84
C ASN A 4 12.68 10.54 -1.67
N GLY A 5 11.49 10.15 -1.22
CA GLY A 5 10.79 10.71 -0.07
C GLY A 5 11.13 10.02 1.26
N MET A 6 10.39 10.36 2.31
CA MET A 6 10.65 9.92 3.68
C MET A 6 10.54 8.40 3.89
N GLY A 7 9.85 7.70 2.99
CA GLY A 7 9.77 6.23 2.98
C GLY A 7 11.16 5.57 2.94
N GLY A 8 12.14 6.20 2.29
CA GLY A 8 13.50 5.67 2.20
C GLY A 8 14.21 5.59 3.55
N HIS A 9 13.82 6.45 4.49
CA HIS A 9 14.35 6.47 5.85
C HIS A 9 13.57 5.53 6.80
N THR A 10 12.24 5.47 6.67
CA THR A 10 11.38 4.76 7.62
C THR A 10 11.23 3.26 7.31
N VAL A 11 11.05 2.91 6.04
CA VAL A 11 10.77 1.53 5.59
C VAL A 11 11.82 0.50 6.03
N PRO A 12 13.14 0.76 5.89
CA PRO A 12 14.16 -0.20 6.34
C PRO A 12 14.02 -0.54 7.83
N THR A 13 13.70 0.45 8.65
CA THR A 13 13.56 0.27 10.11
C THR A 13 12.28 -0.48 10.45
N VAL A 14 11.16 -0.15 9.80
CA VAL A 14 9.86 -0.80 10.04
C VAL A 14 9.85 -2.26 9.64
N LEU A 15 10.52 -2.60 8.53
CA LEU A 15 10.57 -3.97 8.02
C LEU A 15 11.75 -4.79 8.57
N ALA A 16 12.64 -4.18 9.36
CA ALA A 16 13.80 -4.86 9.94
C ALA A 16 13.38 -6.04 10.82
N GLY A 17 14.02 -7.19 10.61
CA GLY A 17 13.80 -8.41 11.41
C GLY A 17 12.58 -9.24 11.02
N LEU A 18 11.79 -8.79 10.04
CA LEU A 18 10.80 -9.64 9.39
C LEU A 18 11.50 -10.61 8.41
N PRO A 19 10.95 -11.81 8.16
CA PRO A 19 11.50 -12.76 7.20
C PRO A 19 11.15 -12.34 5.76
N LEU A 20 11.65 -11.18 5.35
CA LEU A 20 11.38 -10.56 4.06
C LEU A 20 12.70 -10.26 3.35
N ASP A 21 12.76 -10.55 2.05
CA ASP A 21 13.83 -10.10 1.17
C ASP A 21 13.45 -8.74 0.56
N LEU A 22 14.08 -7.67 1.04
CA LEU A 22 13.76 -6.30 0.62
C LEU A 22 14.64 -5.86 -0.55
N VAL A 23 14.02 -5.52 -1.68
CA VAL A 23 14.68 -4.84 -2.80
C VAL A 23 14.42 -3.33 -2.69
N PRO A 24 15.41 -2.51 -2.31
CA PRO A 24 15.22 -1.07 -2.16
C PRO A 24 15.14 -0.38 -3.53
N MET A 25 14.23 0.59 -3.65
CA MET A 25 14.10 1.47 -4.82
C MET A 25 13.96 2.92 -4.35
N TYR A 26 14.88 3.77 -4.81
CA TYR A 26 14.88 5.22 -4.58
C TYR A 26 14.85 5.61 -3.09
N PHE A 27 15.64 4.93 -2.24
CA PHE A 27 15.66 5.17 -0.78
C PHE A 27 16.51 6.38 -0.36
N GLU A 28 17.38 6.88 -1.24
CA GLU A 28 18.17 8.07 -0.95
C GLU A 28 17.27 9.31 -0.92
N LEU A 29 17.32 10.07 0.17
CA LEU A 29 16.51 11.27 0.34
C LEU A 29 17.00 12.37 -0.61
N ASP A 30 16.14 12.78 -1.54
CA ASP A 30 16.42 13.85 -2.48
C ASP A 30 15.13 14.60 -2.84
N GLY A 31 14.98 15.81 -2.29
CA GLY A 31 13.80 16.66 -2.51
C GLY A 31 13.70 17.26 -3.91
N THR A 32 14.67 16.98 -4.81
CA THR A 32 14.54 17.30 -6.24
C THR A 32 13.79 16.23 -7.03
N PHE A 33 13.51 15.06 -6.41
CA PHE A 33 12.79 13.93 -7.01
C PHE A 33 13.34 13.51 -8.38
N PRO A 34 14.62 13.07 -8.44
CA PRO A 34 15.33 12.88 -9.71
C PRO A 34 14.83 11.69 -10.56
N ASN A 35 14.11 10.74 -9.96
CA ASN A 35 13.61 9.54 -10.65
C ASN A 35 12.19 9.75 -11.18
N HIS A 36 11.26 9.98 -10.27
CA HIS A 36 9.88 10.37 -10.55
C HIS A 36 9.32 11.12 -9.32
N GLU A 37 8.17 11.78 -9.47
CA GLU A 37 7.51 12.42 -8.34
C GLU A 37 7.08 11.36 -7.31
N ALA A 38 7.24 11.65 -6.01
CA ALA A 38 6.77 10.79 -4.92
C ALA A 38 5.22 10.86 -4.77
N ASN A 39 4.51 10.57 -5.86
CA ASN A 39 3.06 10.58 -5.95
C ASN A 39 2.56 9.31 -6.66
N PRO A 40 2.41 8.20 -5.92
CA PRO A 40 1.96 6.93 -6.48
C PRO A 40 0.49 6.88 -6.93
N LEU A 41 -0.27 7.99 -6.82
CA LEU A 41 -1.58 8.11 -7.47
C LEU A 41 -1.47 8.26 -9.00
N ASP A 42 -0.37 8.82 -9.49
CA ASP A 42 -0.12 8.92 -10.92
C ASP A 42 0.43 7.58 -11.42
N PRO A 43 -0.26 6.88 -12.34
CA PRO A 43 0.21 5.62 -12.88
C PRO A 43 1.61 5.70 -13.50
N ALA A 44 2.03 6.86 -14.01
CA ALA A 44 3.37 7.05 -14.56
C ALA A 44 4.47 6.84 -13.51
N ASN A 45 4.20 7.16 -12.24
CA ASN A 45 5.14 7.01 -11.13
C ASN A 45 5.22 5.56 -10.60
N LEU A 46 4.38 4.64 -11.10
CA LEU A 46 4.43 3.22 -10.71
C LEU A 46 5.17 2.35 -11.72
N VAL A 47 5.42 2.83 -12.94
CA VAL A 47 5.99 2.04 -14.04
C VAL A 47 7.30 1.36 -13.62
N ASP A 48 8.22 2.09 -13.00
CA ASP A 48 9.49 1.57 -12.53
C ASP A 48 9.32 0.45 -11.49
N LEU A 49 8.39 0.63 -10.55
CA LEU A 49 8.08 -0.38 -9.54
C LEU A 49 7.47 -1.63 -10.18
N GLN A 50 6.52 -1.46 -11.11
CA GLN A 50 5.89 -2.57 -11.83
C GLN A 50 6.93 -3.40 -12.60
N ASP A 51 7.85 -2.72 -13.29
CA ASP A 51 8.93 -3.38 -14.02
C ASP A 51 9.92 -4.06 -13.08
N ARG A 52 10.26 -3.43 -11.95
CA ARG A 52 11.12 -4.04 -10.94
C ARG A 52 10.50 -5.31 -10.35
N VAL A 53 9.21 -5.29 -10.00
CA VAL A 53 8.52 -6.45 -9.44
C VAL A 53 8.62 -7.65 -10.39
N ARG A 54 8.35 -7.43 -11.69
CA ARG A 54 8.48 -8.48 -12.71
C ARG A 54 9.93 -8.95 -12.89
N ALA A 55 10.89 -8.03 -12.87
CA ALA A 55 12.30 -8.34 -13.07
C ALA A 55 12.93 -9.14 -11.93
N GLU A 56 12.56 -8.84 -10.68
CA GLU A 56 13.07 -9.54 -9.48
C GLU A 56 12.23 -10.78 -9.15
N HIS A 57 11.12 -11.01 -9.85
CA HIS A 57 10.11 -12.00 -9.47
C HIS A 57 9.64 -11.82 -8.01
N ALA A 58 9.42 -10.58 -7.61
CA ALA A 58 9.00 -10.24 -6.26
C ALA A 58 7.53 -10.61 -6.02
N ASP A 59 7.18 -11.02 -4.79
CA ASP A 59 5.81 -11.37 -4.42
C ASP A 59 4.86 -10.16 -4.43
N LEU A 60 5.38 -8.96 -4.20
CA LEU A 60 4.65 -7.68 -4.29
C LEU A 60 5.61 -6.50 -4.35
N GLY A 61 5.10 -5.36 -4.83
CA GLY A 61 5.75 -4.06 -4.76
C GLY A 61 5.00 -3.09 -3.85
N LEU A 62 5.74 -2.26 -3.11
CA LEU A 62 5.20 -1.17 -2.30
C LEU A 62 5.75 0.18 -2.78
N ALA A 63 4.87 1.14 -3.08
CA ALA A 63 5.24 2.53 -3.36
C ALA A 63 4.71 3.45 -2.27
N PHE A 64 5.53 4.40 -1.84
CA PHE A 64 5.16 5.41 -0.84
C PHE A 64 5.13 6.81 -1.46
N ASP A 65 4.31 7.69 -0.90
CA ASP A 65 4.36 9.11 -1.25
C ASP A 65 5.42 9.86 -0.43
N GLY A 66 5.57 11.17 -0.70
CA GLY A 66 6.69 11.97 -0.21
C GLY A 66 6.94 11.95 1.30
N ASP A 67 5.89 11.96 2.12
CA ASP A 67 5.95 11.85 3.58
C ASP A 67 5.63 10.44 4.12
N ALA A 68 5.33 9.49 3.23
CA ALA A 68 5.10 8.07 3.48
C ALA A 68 3.90 7.74 4.37
N ASP A 69 2.86 8.58 4.36
CA ASP A 69 1.58 8.28 5.02
C ASP A 69 0.63 7.49 4.10
N ARG A 70 0.89 7.47 2.78
CA ARG A 70 0.19 6.63 1.80
C ARG A 70 1.11 5.54 1.26
N CYS A 71 0.54 4.35 1.15
CA CYS A 71 1.20 3.18 0.56
C CYS A 71 0.33 2.59 -0.55
N PHE A 72 0.94 2.32 -1.69
CA PHE A 72 0.35 1.71 -2.87
C PHE A 72 0.97 0.35 -3.09
N VAL A 73 0.15 -0.58 -3.55
CA VAL A 73 0.55 -1.98 -3.70
C VAL A 73 0.49 -2.35 -5.18
N VAL A 74 1.53 -3.04 -5.64
CA VAL A 74 1.60 -3.70 -6.94
C VAL A 74 1.71 -5.20 -6.67
N ASP A 75 0.93 -6.00 -7.38
CA ASP A 75 0.96 -7.47 -7.26
C ASP A 75 2.17 -8.10 -7.98
N GLU A 76 2.33 -9.41 -7.86
CA GLU A 76 3.44 -10.16 -8.48
C GLU A 76 3.44 -10.11 -10.01
N CYS A 77 2.29 -9.80 -10.63
CA CYS A 77 2.17 -9.61 -12.07
C CYS A 77 2.58 -8.20 -12.52
N GLY A 78 2.94 -7.34 -11.56
CA GLY A 78 3.25 -5.93 -11.80
C GLY A 78 1.99 -5.09 -12.01
N GLU A 79 0.81 -5.53 -11.56
CA GLU A 79 -0.44 -4.78 -11.70
C GLU A 79 -0.76 -4.00 -10.41
N PRO A 80 -1.19 -2.72 -10.49
CA PRO A 80 -1.58 -1.96 -9.32
C PRO A 80 -2.82 -2.56 -8.66
N VAL A 81 -2.76 -2.77 -7.35
CA VAL A 81 -3.89 -3.26 -6.57
C VAL A 81 -4.80 -2.09 -6.17
N PRO A 82 -6.12 -2.15 -6.42
CA PRO A 82 -7.03 -1.08 -6.05
C PRO A 82 -7.01 -0.78 -4.55
N PRO A 83 -6.95 0.49 -4.11
CA PRO A 83 -6.93 0.83 -2.68
C PRO A 83 -8.12 0.28 -1.89
N SER A 84 -9.30 0.19 -2.53
CA SER A 84 -10.48 -0.42 -1.89
C SER A 84 -10.30 -1.90 -1.58
N ALA A 85 -9.57 -2.65 -2.42
CA ALA A 85 -9.27 -4.06 -2.15
C ALA A 85 -8.33 -4.20 -0.95
N ILE A 86 -7.32 -3.32 -0.84
CA ILE A 86 -6.44 -3.25 0.34
C ILE A 86 -7.23 -2.90 1.60
N THR A 87 -8.12 -1.90 1.54
CA THR A 87 -9.00 -1.55 2.66
C THR A 87 -9.87 -2.73 3.11
N ALA A 88 -10.48 -3.46 2.17
CA ALA A 88 -11.30 -4.62 2.48
C ALA A 88 -10.47 -5.75 3.14
N LEU A 89 -9.26 -6.01 2.62
CA LEU A 89 -8.34 -7.00 3.17
C LEU A 89 -7.93 -6.67 4.61
N VAL A 90 -7.54 -5.41 4.86
CA VAL A 90 -7.16 -4.94 6.19
C VAL A 90 -8.36 -4.99 7.13
N ALA A 91 -9.54 -4.54 6.69
CA ALA A 91 -10.76 -4.58 7.49
C ALA A 91 -11.12 -6.00 7.93
N ALA A 92 -11.11 -6.98 7.01
CA ALA A 92 -11.38 -8.37 7.32
C ALA A 92 -10.39 -8.92 8.37
N ARG A 93 -9.09 -8.64 8.20
CA ARG A 93 -8.04 -9.06 9.16
C ARG A 93 -8.24 -8.44 10.54
N GLU A 94 -8.47 -7.13 10.60
CA GLU A 94 -8.59 -6.42 11.88
C GLU A 94 -9.88 -6.78 12.61
N LEU A 95 -11.00 -6.99 11.91
CA LEU A 95 -12.23 -7.52 12.49
C LEU A 95 -12.03 -8.93 13.05
N ALA A 96 -11.36 -9.83 12.31
CA ALA A 96 -11.05 -11.17 12.80
C ALA A 96 -10.19 -11.14 14.07
N ARG A 97 -9.21 -10.23 14.15
CA ARG A 97 -8.39 -10.00 15.35
C ARG A 97 -9.22 -9.46 16.53
N ASN A 98 -10.30 -8.73 16.24
CA ASN A 98 -11.20 -8.15 17.22
C ASN A 98 -12.49 -8.98 17.44
N GLY A 99 -12.43 -10.30 17.20
CA GLY A 99 -13.54 -11.21 17.50
C GLY A 99 -14.75 -11.11 16.55
N GLY A 100 -14.59 -10.48 15.39
CA GLY A 100 -15.66 -10.28 14.40
C GLY A 100 -16.56 -9.08 14.70
N GLU A 101 -16.13 -8.17 15.58
CA GLU A 101 -16.89 -6.96 15.93
C GLU A 101 -16.02 -5.72 15.70
N GLY A 102 -16.66 -4.57 15.44
CA GLY A 102 -15.96 -3.29 15.32
C GLY A 102 -16.58 -2.37 14.27
N THR A 103 -16.16 -1.10 14.30
CA THR A 103 -16.58 -0.08 13.33
C THR A 103 -15.45 0.20 12.36
N VAL A 104 -15.74 0.14 11.06
CA VAL A 104 -14.78 0.48 10.00
C VAL A 104 -15.26 1.75 9.30
N ILE A 105 -14.43 2.78 9.34
CA ILE A 105 -14.70 4.07 8.69
C ILE A 105 -14.19 4.02 7.26
N HIS A 106 -14.99 4.48 6.31
CA HIS A 106 -14.59 4.65 4.92
C HIS A 106 -15.20 5.92 4.32
N ASN A 107 -14.63 6.42 3.23
CA ASN A 107 -15.11 7.64 2.56
C ASN A 107 -16.02 7.31 1.35
N LEU A 108 -16.48 8.37 0.65
CA LEU A 108 -17.37 8.27 -0.50
C LEU A 108 -16.75 7.61 -1.74
N ILE A 109 -15.43 7.76 -1.95
CA ILE A 109 -14.74 7.27 -3.16
C ILE A 109 -14.34 5.79 -3.07
N THR A 110 -14.68 5.13 -1.96
CA THR A 110 -14.41 3.72 -1.73
C THR A 110 -15.41 2.83 -2.49
N SER A 111 -14.94 1.71 -3.04
CA SER A 111 -15.79 0.70 -3.69
C SER A 111 -16.85 0.11 -2.73
N TRP A 112 -17.97 -0.35 -3.31
CA TRP A 112 -19.04 -1.06 -2.60
C TRP A 112 -18.56 -2.34 -1.91
N SER A 113 -17.49 -2.96 -2.43
CA SER A 113 -16.86 -4.14 -1.84
C SER A 113 -16.42 -3.94 -0.40
N VAL A 114 -15.99 -2.73 0.00
CA VAL A 114 -15.51 -2.48 1.37
C VAL A 114 -16.63 -2.64 2.41
N PRO A 115 -17.75 -1.90 2.34
CA PRO A 115 -18.83 -2.09 3.30
C PRO A 115 -19.51 -3.47 3.21
N GLU A 116 -19.43 -4.16 2.07
CA GLU A 116 -19.86 -5.56 1.95
C GLU A 116 -18.98 -6.49 2.78
N VAL A 117 -17.66 -6.47 2.54
CA VAL A 117 -16.68 -7.29 3.29
C VAL A 117 -16.72 -6.99 4.78
N VAL A 118 -16.87 -5.73 5.18
CA VAL A 118 -16.99 -5.36 6.60
C VAL A 118 -18.19 -6.05 7.25
N ARG A 119 -19.37 -6.06 6.60
CA ARG A 119 -20.57 -6.72 7.13
C ARG A 119 -20.44 -8.24 7.16
N GLU A 120 -19.83 -8.82 6.12
CA GLU A 120 -19.57 -10.26 6.05
C GLU A 120 -18.70 -10.74 7.23
N HIS A 121 -17.82 -9.88 7.73
CA HIS A 121 -16.94 -10.17 8.87
C HIS A 121 -17.48 -9.64 10.21
N GLY A 122 -18.79 -9.34 10.29
CA GLY A 122 -19.49 -8.94 11.52
C GLY A 122 -19.27 -7.48 11.97
N GLY A 123 -18.50 -6.71 11.18
CA GLY A 123 -18.26 -5.30 11.43
C GLY A 123 -19.40 -4.38 11.00
N THR A 124 -19.34 -3.13 11.47
CA THR A 124 -20.24 -2.05 11.09
C THR A 124 -19.51 -1.03 10.22
N PRO A 125 -19.83 -0.90 8.92
CA PRO A 125 -19.24 0.13 8.08
C PRO A 125 -19.91 1.49 8.33
N VAL A 126 -19.10 2.53 8.50
CA VAL A 126 -19.57 3.92 8.64
C VAL A 126 -18.94 4.77 7.54
N ARG A 127 -19.80 5.38 6.72
CA ARG A 127 -19.35 6.32 5.69
C ARG A 127 -19.25 7.72 6.26
N THR A 128 -18.11 8.37 6.10
CA THR A 128 -17.87 9.79 6.44
C THR A 128 -17.60 10.65 5.21
#